data_AF-A0A386HPU6-F1
#
_entry.id   AF-A0A386HPU6-F1
#
_cell.length_a   1.000
_cell.length_b   1.000
_cell.length_c   1.000
_cell.angle_alpha   90.00
_cell.angle_beta   90.00
_cell.angle_gamma   90.00
#
_symmetry.space_group_name_H-M   'P 1'
#
loop_
_entity.id
_entity.type
_entity.pdbx_description
1 polymer ?
#
loop_
_entity_poly.entity_id
_entity_poly.type
_entity_poly.pdbx_seq_one_letter_code
_entity_poly.pdbx_strand_id
1 'polypeptide(L)'
;MGSSHTGDSRALCTTEIAVHTPLGILPNDYYLISIKIPEQIAIKELNPLDYPKNWRAIPFNNTAQEIGDKFVKENKYLLLKVPSVVVSGDFNYLINPLHKDFKKVAIQKIERFVFDKRLFK
;
A
#
# COMPACT_ATOMS: atom_id res chain seq x y z
N MET A 1 0.99 4.52 -15.21
CA MET A 1 0.01 3.78 -14.38
C MET A 1 0.22 4.22 -12.95
N GLY A 2 -0.83 4.72 -12.28
CA GLY A 2 -0.73 5.16 -10.88
C GLY A 2 -0.72 3.95 -9.96
N SER A 3 0.35 3.76 -9.19
CA SER A 3 0.45 2.74 -8.15
C SER A 3 -0.05 3.32 -6.83
N SER A 4 -1.27 2.94 -6.43
CA SER A 4 -1.82 3.34 -5.13
C SER A 4 -1.36 2.35 -4.05
N HIS A 5 -0.56 2.83 -3.10
CA HIS A 5 -0.10 2.07 -1.94
C HIS A 5 -0.91 2.49 -0.71
N THR A 6 -1.53 1.53 -0.03
CA THR A 6 -2.31 1.76 1.21
C THR A 6 -1.65 0.96 2.33
N GLY A 7 -1.29 1.60 3.43
CA GLY A 7 -0.70 0.95 4.61
C GLY A 7 -1.72 0.76 5.73
N ASP A 8 -1.50 -0.24 6.60
CA ASP A 8 -2.35 -0.50 7.79
C ASP A 8 -2.34 0.64 8.82
N SER A 9 -1.28 1.45 8.82
CA SER A 9 -1.12 2.55 9.77
C SER A 9 -0.64 3.81 9.07
N ARG A 10 -0.96 4.97 9.68
CA ARG A 10 -0.47 6.29 9.25
C ARG A 10 1.06 6.32 9.20
N ALA A 11 1.71 5.63 10.14
CA ALA A 11 3.17 5.51 10.19
C ALA A 11 3.70 4.76 8.95
N LEU A 12 3.05 3.67 8.55
CA LEU A 12 3.45 2.89 7.38
C LEU A 12 3.36 3.69 6.07
N CYS A 13 2.24 4.38 5.84
CA CYS A 13 2.09 5.28 4.68
C CYS A 13 3.15 6.39 4.67
N THR A 14 3.50 6.92 5.86
CA THR A 14 4.49 8.00 5.99
C THR A 14 5.90 7.50 5.64
N THR A 15 6.28 6.30 6.12
CA THR A 15 7.62 5.76 5.89
C THR A 15 7.80 5.29 4.44
N GLU A 16 6.76 4.71 3.82
CA GLU A 16 6.79 4.34 2.39
C GLU A 16 6.99 5.56 1.49
N ILE A 17 6.34 6.69 1.78
CA ILE A 17 6.57 7.95 1.04
C ILE A 17 7.97 8.50 1.33
N ALA A 18 8.41 8.49 2.60
CA ALA A 18 9.71 9.04 2.99
C ALA A 18 10.91 8.26 2.39
N VAL A 19 10.79 6.95 2.23
CA VAL A 19 11.85 6.10 1.64
C VAL A 19 11.88 6.20 0.10
N HIS A 20 10.73 6.42 -0.54
CA HIS A 20 10.64 6.49 -2.01
C HIS A 20 10.68 7.92 -2.60
N THR A 21 10.65 8.96 -1.76
CA THR A 21 10.68 10.37 -2.21
C THR A 21 12.05 10.99 -1.95
N PRO A 22 12.76 11.51 -2.98
CA PRO A 22 13.99 12.26 -2.77
C PRO A 22 13.74 13.51 -1.91
N LEU A 23 14.55 13.67 -0.85
CA LEU A 23 14.52 14.73 0.18
C LEU A 23 14.26 16.17 -0.30
N GLY A 24 14.52 16.51 -1.56
CA GLY A 24 14.39 17.87 -2.11
C GLY A 24 13.03 18.22 -2.71
N ILE A 25 12.09 17.28 -2.85
CA ILE A 25 10.84 17.49 -3.59
C ILE A 25 9.66 16.92 -2.80
N LEU A 26 9.44 17.38 -1.56
CA LEU A 26 8.21 17.10 -0.83
C LEU A 26 7.14 18.13 -1.26
N PRO A 27 6.17 17.77 -2.12
CA PRO A 27 5.04 18.64 -2.41
C PRO A 27 4.30 18.98 -1.10
N ASN A 28 3.86 20.23 -0.96
CA ASN A 28 3.15 20.71 0.24
C ASN A 28 1.71 20.18 0.37
N ASP A 29 1.27 19.36 -0.59
CA ASP A 29 -0.12 18.97 -0.83
C ASP A 29 -0.34 17.47 -0.62
N TYR A 30 0.32 16.88 0.37
CA TYR A 30 0.00 15.52 0.79
C TYR A 30 -1.34 15.49 1.54
N TYR A 31 -2.13 14.47 1.25
CA TYR A 31 -3.36 14.16 1.95
C TYR A 31 -3.31 12.73 2.44
N LEU A 32 -3.73 12.52 3.68
CA LEU A 32 -4.02 11.22 4.20
C LEU A 32 -5.50 10.91 3.93
N ILE A 33 -5.73 9.77 3.28
CA ILE A 33 -7.08 9.27 3.01
C ILE A 33 -7.31 8.05 3.89
N SER A 34 -8.28 8.15 4.81
CA SER A 34 -8.77 7.01 5.58
C SER A 34 -9.95 6.40 4.86
N ILE A 35 -9.84 5.11 4.56
CA ILE A 35 -10.86 4.32 3.88
C ILE A 35 -11.45 3.30 4.86
N LYS A 36 -12.76 3.07 4.75
CA LYS A 36 -13.46 1.99 5.43
C LYS A 36 -13.77 0.90 4.45
N ILE A 37 -13.42 -0.32 4.84
CA ILE A 37 -13.75 -1.54 4.12
C ILE A 37 -14.71 -2.34 4.99
N PRO A 38 -15.83 -2.85 4.45
CA PRO A 38 -16.75 -3.67 5.22
C PRO A 38 -16.04 -4.93 5.75
N GLU A 39 -16.32 -5.30 7.00
CA GLU A 39 -15.71 -6.47 7.66
C GLU A 39 -15.99 -7.80 6.95
N GLN A 40 -17.06 -7.86 6.14
CA GLN A 40 -17.45 -9.07 5.41
C GLN A 40 -16.61 -9.32 4.14
N ILE A 41 -15.69 -8.42 3.81
CA ILE A 41 -14.80 -8.58 2.65
C ILE A 41 -13.65 -9.51 3.00
N ALA A 42 -13.54 -10.60 2.24
CA ALA A 42 -12.39 -11.51 2.34
C ALA A 42 -11.10 -10.81 1.87
N ILE A 43 -10.04 -10.99 2.67
CA ILE A 43 -8.70 -10.49 2.42
C ILE A 43 -7.85 -11.66 1.93
N LYS A 44 -7.18 -11.50 0.77
CA LYS A 44 -6.16 -12.45 0.33
C LYS A 44 -4.88 -12.17 1.10
N GLU A 45 -4.39 -13.15 1.84
CA GLU A 45 -3.05 -13.12 2.43
C GLU A 45 -2.15 -14.04 1.60
N LEU A 46 -0.94 -13.58 1.27
CA LEU A 46 0.06 -14.45 0.62
C LEU A 46 0.81 -15.22 1.70
N ASN A 47 1.03 -16.51 1.46
CA ASN A 47 1.85 -17.32 2.34
C ASN A 47 3.28 -16.76 2.33
N PRO A 48 3.99 -16.70 3.47
CA PRO A 48 5.42 -16.43 3.53
C PRO A 48 6.28 -17.18 2.50
N LEU A 49 5.84 -18.38 2.09
CA LEU A 49 6.49 -19.21 1.08
C LEU A 49 6.17 -18.80 -0.37
N ASP A 50 5.07 -18.09 -0.60
CA ASP A 50 4.68 -17.58 -1.92
C ASP A 50 5.43 -16.31 -2.30
N TYR A 51 6.17 -15.71 -1.35
CA TYR A 51 7.01 -14.57 -1.67
C TYR A 51 8.26 -15.04 -2.43
N PRO A 52 8.59 -14.39 -3.56
CA PRO A 52 9.84 -14.62 -4.26
C PRO A 52 11.01 -14.39 -3.31
N LYS A 53 12.05 -15.25 -3.33
CA LYS A 53 13.21 -15.14 -2.42
C LYS A 53 13.84 -13.74 -2.33
N ASN A 54 13.68 -12.91 -3.37
CA ASN A 54 14.26 -11.58 -3.46
C ASN A 54 13.22 -10.44 -3.37
N TRP A 55 11.99 -10.67 -2.91
CA TRP A 55 10.94 -9.65 -2.91
C TRP A 55 11.28 -8.38 -2.11
N ARG A 56 12.20 -8.47 -1.13
CA ARG A 56 12.74 -7.33 -0.36
C ARG A 56 14.04 -6.74 -0.93
N ALA A 57 14.53 -7.22 -2.08
CA ALA A 57 15.81 -6.76 -2.62
C ALA A 57 15.74 -5.30 -3.05
N ILE A 58 16.82 -4.56 -2.80
CA ILE A 58 17.05 -3.20 -3.30
C ILE A 58 18.19 -3.30 -4.33
N PRO A 59 18.02 -2.82 -5.58
CA PRO A 59 16.85 -2.11 -6.12
C PRO A 59 15.62 -3.02 -6.28
N PHE A 60 14.43 -2.43 -6.16
CA PHE A 60 13.15 -3.13 -6.27
C PHE A 60 13.11 -3.97 -7.55
N ASN A 61 12.78 -5.26 -7.40
CA ASN A 61 12.59 -6.14 -8.54
C ASN A 61 11.14 -6.08 -9.04
N ASN A 62 10.95 -6.43 -10.32
CA ASN A 62 9.62 -6.48 -10.95
C ASN A 62 8.67 -7.50 -10.29
N THR A 63 9.17 -8.33 -9.38
CA THR A 63 8.41 -9.45 -8.84
C THR A 63 7.29 -9.00 -7.90
N ALA A 64 7.45 -7.90 -7.18
CA ALA A 64 6.34 -7.31 -6.40
C ALA A 64 5.22 -6.78 -7.32
N GLN A 65 5.59 -6.22 -8.47
CA GLN A 65 4.65 -5.73 -9.47
C GLN A 65 3.87 -6.88 -10.12
N GLU A 66 4.55 -7.98 -10.46
CA GLU A 66 3.91 -9.19 -11.01
C GLU A 66 2.86 -9.80 -10.06
N ILE A 67 3.11 -9.79 -8.75
CA ILE A 67 2.15 -10.22 -7.73
C ILE A 67 0.91 -9.32 -7.74
N GLY A 68 1.11 -8.00 -7.78
CA GLY A 68 0.04 -7.01 -7.86
C GLY A 68 -0.79 -7.16 -9.14
N ASP A 69 -0.13 -7.28 -10.29
CA ASP A 69 -0.78 -7.43 -11.60
C ASP A 69 -1.60 -8.72 -11.66
N LYS A 70 -1.03 -9.84 -11.18
CA LYS A 70 -1.73 -11.11 -11.09
C LYS A 70 -2.95 -11.01 -10.17
N PHE A 71 -2.83 -10.34 -9.02
CA PHE A 71 -3.94 -10.14 -8.10
C PHE A 71 -5.09 -9.34 -8.74
N VAL A 72 -4.78 -8.22 -9.40
CA VAL A 72 -5.79 -7.39 -10.07
C VAL A 72 -6.46 -8.17 -11.19
N LYS A 73 -5.67 -8.89 -12.00
CA LYS A 73 -6.15 -9.69 -13.14
C LYS A 73 -7.01 -10.89 -12.72
N GLU A 74 -6.66 -11.57 -11.62
CA GLU A 74 -7.47 -12.66 -11.08
C GLU A 74 -8.86 -12.18 -10.64
N ASN A 75 -8.96 -10.95 -10.14
CA ASN A 75 -10.19 -10.29 -9.72
C ASN A 75 -11.07 -11.13 -8.77
N LYS A 76 -10.43 -11.95 -7.92
CA LYS A 76 -11.11 -12.87 -6.96
C LYS A 76 -11.34 -12.25 -5.59
N TYR A 77 -10.49 -11.31 -5.20
CA TYR A 77 -10.49 -10.68 -3.88
C TYR A 77 -10.43 -9.17 -4.06
N LEU A 78 -11.09 -8.43 -3.17
CA LEU A 78 -11.01 -6.97 -3.13
C LEU A 78 -9.67 -6.50 -2.56
N LEU A 79 -9.16 -7.23 -1.58
CA LEU A 79 -7.95 -6.87 -0.84
C LEU A 79 -6.88 -7.94 -0.94
N LEU A 80 -5.65 -7.47 -1.07
CA LEU A 80 -4.45 -8.27 -0.91
C LEU A 80 -3.58 -7.65 0.17
N LYS A 81 -3.32 -8.41 1.23
CA LYS A 81 -2.39 -8.05 2.29
C LYS A 81 -0.97 -8.46 1.86
N VAL A 82 -0.06 -7.51 1.85
CA VAL A 82 1.36 -7.70 1.55
C VAL A 82 2.21 -7.13 2.68
N PRO A 83 3.31 -7.77 3.08
CA PRO A 83 4.21 -7.22 4.08
C PRO A 83 4.83 -5.92 3.58
N SER A 84 5.01 -4.97 4.49
CA SER A 84 5.78 -3.77 4.18
C SER A 84 7.25 -4.13 3.99
N VAL A 85 7.86 -3.54 2.96
CA VAL A 85 9.31 -3.61 2.74
C VAL A 85 10.04 -2.69 3.72
N VAL A 86 9.36 -1.61 4.14
CA VAL A 86 9.94 -0.52 4.92
C VAL A 86 9.88 -0.77 6.42
N VAL A 87 8.76 -1.29 6.93
CA VAL A 87 8.59 -1.58 8.37
C VAL A 87 8.43 -3.07 8.55
N SER A 88 9.47 -3.71 9.11
CA SER A 88 9.44 -5.15 9.39
C SER A 88 8.37 -5.49 10.43
N GLY A 89 7.42 -6.35 10.06
CA GLY A 89 6.31 -6.76 10.93
C GLY A 89 4.97 -6.13 10.56
N ASP A 90 4.98 -5.05 9.77
CA ASP A 90 3.78 -4.37 9.30
C ASP A 90 3.35 -4.83 7.90
N PHE A 91 2.10 -4.53 7.53
CA PHE A 91 1.51 -4.91 6.25
C PHE A 91 0.89 -3.72 5.51
N ASN A 92 1.08 -3.70 4.20
CA ASN A 92 0.35 -2.88 3.25
C ASN A 92 -0.82 -3.67 2.64
N TYR A 93 -1.83 -2.95 2.18
CA TYR A 93 -3.02 -3.50 1.54
C TYR A 93 -3.16 -2.92 0.14
N LEU A 94 -3.24 -3.81 -0.83
CA LEU A 94 -3.61 -3.47 -2.20
C LEU A 94 -5.11 -3.66 -2.38
N ILE A 95 -5.77 -2.65 -2.94
CA ILE A 95 -7.19 -2.66 -3.22
C ILE A 95 -7.38 -2.82 -4.72
N ASN A 96 -8.19 -3.78 -5.13
CA ASN A 96 -8.51 -3.99 -6.54
C ASN A 96 -9.72 -3.13 -6.95
N PRO A 97 -9.53 -2.05 -7.75
CA PRO A 97 -10.63 -1.19 -8.19
C PRO A 97 -11.58 -1.87 -9.17
N LEU A 98 -11.15 -2.97 -9.82
CA LEU A 98 -11.95 -3.73 -10.77
C LEU A 98 -12.85 -4.79 -10.10
N HIS A 99 -12.74 -4.95 -8.78
CA HIS A 99 -13.52 -5.92 -8.04
C HIS A 99 -14.95 -5.43 -7.83
N LYS A 100 -15.93 -6.34 -7.96
CA LYS A 100 -17.37 -6.02 -7.83
C LYS A 100 -17.75 -5.36 -6.51
N ASP A 101 -16.99 -5.66 -5.45
CA ASP A 101 -17.20 -5.12 -4.11
C ASP A 101 -16.44 -3.81 -3.85
N PHE A 102 -15.66 -3.31 -4.82
CA PHE A 102 -14.96 -2.02 -4.69
C PHE A 102 -15.93 -0.86 -4.43
N LYS A 103 -17.14 -0.93 -4.98
CA LYS A 103 -18.23 0.02 -4.72
C LYS A 103 -18.66 0.12 -3.25
N LYS A 104 -18.26 -0.85 -2.41
CA LYS A 104 -18.53 -0.85 -0.97
C LYS A 104 -17.42 -0.16 -0.16
N VAL A 105 -16.30 0.18 -0.79
CA VAL A 105 -15.22 0.96 -0.15
C VAL A 105 -15.69 2.39 -0.01
N ALA A 106 -15.61 2.92 1.20
CA ALA A 106 -16.02 4.29 1.50
C ALA A 106 -14.84 5.09 2.04
N ILE A 107 -14.64 6.31 1.54
CA ILE A 107 -13.70 7.25 2.13
C ILE A 107 -14.33 7.79 3.41
N GLN A 108 -13.71 7.56 4.56
CA GLN A 108 -14.17 8.12 5.83
C GLN A 108 -13.65 9.53 6.07
N LYS A 109 -12.40 9.77 5.67
CA LYS A 109 -11.72 11.02 5.99
C LYS A 109 -10.66 11.32 4.95
N ILE A 110 -10.58 12.58 4.56
CA ILE A 110 -9.47 13.14 3.81
C ILE A 110 -8.94 14.28 4.66
N GLU A 111 -7.67 14.20 5.06
CA GLU A 111 -7.05 15.25 5.87
C GLU A 111 -5.69 15.63 5.27
N ARG A 112 -5.37 16.92 5.30
CA ARG A 112 -4.06 17.38 4.86
C ARG A 112 -3.00 16.76 5.77
N PHE A 113 -1.99 16.14 5.18
CA PHE A 113 -0.87 15.56 5.89
C PHE A 113 0.35 16.45 5.70
N VAL A 114 0.92 16.92 6.81
CA VAL A 114 2.16 17.68 6.81
C VAL A 114 3.23 16.79 7.39
N PHE A 115 4.23 16.47 6.57
CA PHE A 115 5.40 15.73 7.01
C PHE A 115 6.13 16.49 8.13
N ASP A 116 6.47 15.78 9.21
CA ASP A 116 7.36 16.35 10.22
C ASP A 116 8.75 16.52 9.61
N LYS A 117 9.21 17.78 9.53
CA LYS A 117 10.53 18.12 8.97
C LYS A 117 11.69 17.41 9.68
N ARG A 118 11.49 16.93 10.91
CA ARG A 118 12.48 16.15 11.67
C ARG A 118 12.70 14.74 11.14
N LEU A 119 11.78 14.18 10.35
CA LEU A 119 11.96 12.87 9.69
C LEU A 119 12.99 12.91 8.56
N PHE A 120 13.37 14.10 8.12
CA PHE A 120 14.21 14.35 6.94
C PHE A 120 15.55 15.01 7.30
N LYS A 121 15.95 14.93 8.58
CA LYS A 121 17.16 15.55 9.11
C LYS A 121 18.23 14.52 9.44
#